data_AF-A0A7S0JC32-F1
#
_entry.id   AF-A0A7S0JC32-F1
#
_cell.length_a   1.000
_cell.length_b   1.000
_cell.length_c   1.000
_cell.angle_alpha   90.00
_cell.angle_beta   90.00
_cell.angle_gamma   90.00
#
_symmetry.space_group_name_H-M   'P 1'
#
loop_
_entity.id
_entity.type
_entity.pdbx_description
1 polymer ?
#
loop_
_entity_poly.entity_id
_entity_poly.type
_entity_poly.pdbx_seq_one_letter_code
_entity_poly.pdbx_strand_id
1 'polypeptide(L)'
;GGGGDGRWGDESYGGKGRGRCGGGQSGFDGGTVSSTPKRRAARELRDELHRIDGRPYPAYRDLEACEYDFDGRFSIVLQHCQSDPFAPPSRCYVLVPLAVAGFPSTCLAPKIREIAFRDYLARRFSAAASRAGADVRTQQGGWHGGKGGEIGIDGPGQHVIERSAVVISDGHIEARFTVALPAQGRSIMGGWAAQIFTDTLPRLVEAALFFSACPATQLSAHLDSVEDQHAARQQLSQLGLVAFVGDGAILPRKSGAADEPMAAVDA
;
A
#
# COMPACT_ATOMS: atom_id res chain seq x y z
N GLY A 1 68.51 -5.08 -28.81
CA GLY A 1 68.21 -3.79 -29.44
C GLY A 1 66.76 -3.47 -29.18
N GLY A 2 66.51 -2.29 -28.57
CA GLY A 2 65.20 -1.62 -28.35
C GLY A 2 64.25 -2.38 -27.40
N GLY A 3 63.62 -1.82 -26.38
CA GLY A 3 63.40 -0.48 -25.81
C GLY A 3 62.28 -0.74 -24.77
N GLY A 4 62.29 -0.28 -23.52
CA GLY A 4 62.40 1.10 -23.05
C GLY A 4 61.12 1.44 -22.25
N ASP A 5 61.30 1.57 -20.92
CA ASP A 5 60.63 2.43 -19.91
C ASP A 5 59.08 2.55 -19.90
N GLY A 6 58.35 2.48 -18.78
CA GLY A 6 58.66 2.85 -17.41
C GLY A 6 58.28 4.31 -17.12
N ARG A 7 57.23 4.57 -16.32
CA ARG A 7 57.25 5.58 -15.23
C ARG A 7 55.92 5.75 -14.50
N TRP A 8 56.01 5.56 -13.18
CA TRP A 8 55.17 6.17 -12.17
C TRP A 8 55.66 7.60 -11.93
N GLY A 9 54.75 8.55 -11.79
CA GLY A 9 55.02 9.95 -11.49
C GLY A 9 54.19 10.40 -10.29
N ASP A 10 54.90 10.61 -9.19
CA ASP A 10 54.52 11.35 -7.99
C ASP A 10 54.55 12.85 -8.29
N GLU A 11 53.56 13.61 -7.84
CA GLU A 11 53.71 15.07 -7.69
C GLU A 11 52.79 15.61 -6.60
N SER A 12 53.42 15.87 -5.46
CA SER A 12 52.89 16.63 -4.33
C SER A 12 53.13 18.13 -4.56
N TYR A 13 52.10 18.96 -4.38
CA TYR A 13 52.28 20.36 -3.95
C TYR A 13 51.19 20.76 -2.95
N GLY A 14 51.64 21.13 -1.76
CA GLY A 14 50.80 21.63 -0.67
C GLY A 14 50.48 23.12 -0.79
N GLY A 15 49.43 23.54 -0.07
CA GLY A 15 49.08 24.95 0.11
C GLY A 15 48.11 25.12 1.29
N LYS A 16 48.61 25.66 2.40
CA LYS A 16 47.89 25.97 3.64
C LYS A 16 46.88 27.10 3.44
N GLY A 17 45.72 27.00 4.08
CA GLY A 17 44.80 28.13 4.27
C GLY A 17 43.82 27.88 5.43
N ARG A 18 44.03 28.55 6.56
CA ARG A 18 43.15 28.53 7.74
C ARG A 18 41.91 29.40 7.48
N GLY A 19 40.73 28.91 7.83
CA GLY A 19 39.48 29.68 7.93
C GLY A 19 38.58 29.07 9.01
N ARG A 20 38.32 29.84 10.06
CA ARG A 20 37.57 29.48 11.26
C ARG A 20 36.09 29.91 11.09
N CYS A 21 35.24 29.32 11.94
CA CYS A 21 33.90 29.72 12.39
C CYS A 21 32.70 29.69 11.43
N GLY A 22 31.63 29.04 11.89
CA GLY A 22 30.28 29.15 11.35
C GLY A 22 29.38 27.97 11.70
N GLY A 23 29.08 27.77 12.99
CA GLY A 23 28.01 26.87 13.39
C GLY A 23 26.67 27.40 12.89
N GLY A 24 26.03 26.65 12.00
CA GLY A 24 24.68 26.89 11.53
C GLY A 24 23.89 25.60 11.70
N GLN A 25 23.08 25.56 12.75
CA GLN A 25 22.02 24.57 12.90
C GLN A 25 21.10 24.70 11.68
N SER A 26 21.18 23.78 10.73
CA SER A 26 20.15 23.61 9.72
C SER A 26 18.96 22.95 10.43
N GLY A 27 18.08 23.80 10.97
CA GLY A 27 16.75 23.38 11.37
C GLY A 27 16.10 22.67 10.20
N PHE A 28 15.74 21.40 10.40
CA PHE A 28 14.75 20.75 9.57
C PHE A 28 13.44 21.49 9.80
N ASP A 29 13.17 22.50 8.98
CA ASP A 29 11.86 23.10 8.86
C ASP A 29 10.93 22.02 8.30
N GLY A 30 10.23 21.35 9.22
CA GLY A 30 9.06 20.53 8.95
C GLY A 30 7.93 21.43 8.48
N GLY A 31 8.07 21.98 7.28
CA GLY A 31 6.99 22.62 6.55
C GLY A 31 6.08 21.54 6.00
N THR A 32 5.10 21.09 6.79
CA THR A 32 3.91 20.45 6.27
C THR A 32 3.21 21.49 5.39
N VAL A 33 3.47 21.43 4.09
CA VAL A 33 2.66 22.14 3.10
C VAL A 33 1.29 21.47 3.12
N SER A 34 0.44 21.94 4.03
CA SER A 34 -0.99 21.62 4.07
C SER A 34 -1.67 22.34 2.92
N SER A 35 -1.36 21.94 1.69
CA SER A 35 -2.21 22.26 0.55
C SER A 35 -3.28 21.18 0.52
N THR A 36 -4.51 21.52 0.92
CA THR A 36 -5.66 20.64 0.70
C THR A 36 -5.69 20.26 -0.78
N PRO A 37 -5.68 18.96 -1.11
CA PRO A 37 -5.67 18.53 -2.51
C PRO A 37 -6.89 19.08 -3.23
N LYS A 38 -6.72 19.48 -4.49
CA LYS A 38 -7.84 19.98 -5.28
C LYS A 38 -8.82 18.83 -5.53
N ARG A 39 -10.07 18.99 -5.10
CA ARG A 39 -11.12 17.99 -5.32
C ARG A 39 -11.70 18.10 -6.73
N ARG A 40 -11.83 16.98 -7.44
CA ARG A 40 -12.36 16.84 -8.81
C ARG A 40 -13.30 15.64 -8.88
N ALA A 41 -14.16 15.57 -9.90
CA ALA A 41 -15.05 14.42 -10.09
C ALA A 41 -14.33 13.22 -10.74
N ALA A 42 -14.81 12.00 -10.50
CA ALA A 42 -14.29 10.78 -11.13
C ALA A 42 -14.26 10.84 -12.68
N ARG A 43 -15.22 11.52 -13.31
CA ARG A 43 -15.21 11.75 -14.77
C ARG A 43 -13.97 12.52 -15.22
N GLU A 44 -13.50 13.48 -14.43
CA GLU A 44 -12.33 14.29 -14.76
C GLU A 44 -11.05 13.46 -14.66
N LEU A 45 -10.97 12.48 -13.75
CA LEU A 45 -9.87 11.51 -13.70
C LEU A 45 -9.79 10.72 -15.02
N ARG A 46 -10.93 10.20 -15.48
CA ARG A 46 -11.01 9.45 -16.74
C ARG A 46 -10.57 10.30 -17.93
N ASP A 47 -11.11 11.51 -18.02
CA ASP A 47 -10.85 12.42 -19.14
C ASP A 47 -9.37 12.84 -19.14
N GLU A 48 -8.78 13.07 -17.97
CA GLU A 48 -7.37 13.39 -17.81
C GLU A 48 -6.47 12.23 -18.21
N LEU A 49 -6.82 11.00 -17.81
CA LEU A 49 -6.09 9.79 -18.20
C LEU A 49 -6.11 9.57 -19.72
N HIS A 50 -7.25 9.82 -20.38
CA HIS A 50 -7.32 9.79 -21.84
C HIS A 50 -6.53 10.93 -22.50
N ARG A 51 -6.52 12.12 -21.90
CA ARG A 51 -5.77 13.29 -22.40
C ARG A 51 -4.26 13.05 -22.41
N ILE A 52 -3.74 12.31 -21.43
CA ILE A 52 -2.32 12.00 -21.32
C ILE A 52 -1.92 10.70 -22.02
N ASP A 53 -2.85 10.02 -22.68
CA ASP A 53 -2.57 8.80 -23.45
C ASP A 53 -1.47 9.06 -24.51
N GLY A 54 -0.50 8.15 -24.60
CA GLY A 54 0.65 8.27 -25.50
C GLY A 54 1.70 9.32 -25.12
N ARG A 55 1.46 10.18 -24.11
CA ARG A 55 2.44 11.17 -23.64
C ARG A 55 3.62 10.52 -22.92
N PRO A 56 4.75 11.24 -22.75
CA PRO A 56 5.85 10.78 -21.94
C PRO A 56 5.42 10.49 -20.50
N TYR A 57 5.96 9.41 -19.92
CA TYR A 57 5.63 8.91 -18.58
C TYR A 57 5.52 9.96 -17.45
N PRO A 58 6.39 11.00 -17.38
CA PRO A 58 6.28 12.01 -16.34
C PRO A 58 4.95 12.78 -16.32
N ALA A 59 4.16 12.75 -17.41
CA ALA A 59 2.85 13.38 -17.45
C ALA A 59 1.84 12.77 -16.47
N TYR A 60 2.08 11.56 -15.92
CA TYR A 60 1.28 11.05 -14.81
C TYR A 60 1.29 11.97 -13.58
N ARG A 61 2.34 12.78 -13.40
CA ARG A 61 2.44 13.74 -12.28
C ARG A 61 1.34 14.81 -12.32
N ASP A 62 0.70 15.03 -13.46
CA ASP A 62 -0.46 15.92 -13.58
C ASP A 62 -1.65 15.43 -12.70
N LEU A 63 -1.65 14.14 -12.31
CA LEU A 63 -2.64 13.53 -11.42
C LEU A 63 -2.29 13.67 -9.93
N GLU A 64 -1.03 13.98 -9.59
CA GLU A 64 -0.62 14.16 -8.19
C GLU A 64 -1.38 15.34 -7.55
N ALA A 65 -1.53 15.29 -6.24
CA ALA A 65 -2.15 16.35 -5.43
C ALA A 65 -3.61 16.72 -5.80
N CYS A 66 -4.30 15.85 -6.55
CA CYS A 66 -5.74 15.92 -6.76
C CYS A 66 -6.46 14.78 -6.02
N GLU A 67 -7.61 15.11 -5.44
CA GLU A 67 -8.54 14.15 -4.87
C GLU A 67 -9.71 13.96 -5.84
N TYR A 68 -9.94 12.73 -6.27
CA TYR A 68 -11.01 12.41 -7.22
C TYR A 68 -12.18 11.76 -6.47
N ASP A 69 -13.30 12.46 -6.42
CA ASP A 69 -14.53 12.04 -5.76
C ASP A 69 -15.37 11.12 -6.65
N PHE A 70 -15.76 9.96 -6.10
CA PHE A 70 -16.63 8.98 -6.74
C PHE A 70 -18.04 9.11 -6.17
N ASP A 71 -18.70 10.21 -6.53
CA ASP A 71 -20.09 10.53 -6.19
C ASP A 71 -20.37 10.50 -4.67
N GLY A 72 -19.41 11.01 -3.89
CA GLY A 72 -19.48 11.03 -2.43
C GLY A 72 -19.36 9.67 -1.74
N ARG A 73 -19.16 8.57 -2.48
CA ARG A 73 -19.01 7.23 -1.90
C ARG A 73 -17.63 6.99 -1.33
N PHE A 74 -16.63 7.43 -2.06
CA PHE A 74 -15.23 7.43 -1.65
C PHE A 74 -14.46 8.40 -2.55
N SER A 75 -13.24 8.75 -2.12
CA SER A 75 -12.29 9.51 -2.92
C SER A 75 -11.04 8.70 -3.21
N ILE A 76 -10.39 8.96 -4.34
CA ILE A 76 -9.07 8.41 -4.69
C ILE A 76 -8.06 9.54 -4.72
N VAL A 77 -6.89 9.30 -4.11
CA VAL A 77 -5.75 10.21 -4.17
C VAL A 77 -4.53 9.46 -4.67
N LEU A 78 -3.90 10.01 -5.71
CA LEU A 78 -2.58 9.58 -6.14
C LEU A 78 -1.53 10.40 -5.38
N GLN A 79 -0.97 9.80 -4.32
CA GLN A 79 -0.06 10.50 -3.42
C GLN A 79 1.31 10.73 -4.07
N HIS A 80 1.80 9.73 -4.81
CA HIS A 80 3.10 9.81 -5.46
C HIS A 80 3.15 8.93 -6.71
N CYS A 81 3.42 9.53 -7.86
CA CYS A 81 3.74 8.85 -9.10
C CYS A 81 5.13 8.24 -9.05
N GLN A 82 5.24 7.00 -9.54
CA GLN A 82 6.53 6.42 -9.86
C GLN A 82 7.25 7.21 -10.96
N SER A 83 8.59 7.31 -10.89
CA SER A 83 9.39 8.14 -11.81
C SER A 83 9.44 7.59 -13.24
N ASP A 84 9.30 6.28 -13.38
CA ASP A 84 9.33 5.54 -14.63
C ASP A 84 8.61 4.18 -14.46
N PRO A 85 8.31 3.46 -15.55
CA PRO A 85 7.57 2.18 -15.47
C PRO A 85 8.28 1.03 -14.74
N PHE A 86 9.57 1.17 -14.41
CA PHE A 86 10.38 0.16 -13.72
C PHE A 86 10.72 0.56 -12.28
N ALA A 87 10.37 1.78 -11.88
CA ALA A 87 10.51 2.25 -10.51
C ALA A 87 9.50 1.55 -9.57
N PRO A 88 9.68 1.69 -8.25
CA PRO A 88 8.67 1.24 -7.31
C PRO A 88 7.28 1.81 -7.65
N PRO A 89 6.21 1.00 -7.60
CA PRO A 89 4.86 1.38 -7.94
C PRO A 89 4.37 2.69 -7.29
N SER A 90 3.45 3.37 -7.98
CA SER A 90 2.89 4.64 -7.50
C SER A 90 2.08 4.42 -6.23
N ARG A 91 2.19 5.33 -5.26
CA ARG A 91 1.47 5.25 -3.99
C ARG A 91 0.13 5.97 -4.10
N CYS A 92 -0.91 5.28 -3.69
CA CYS A 92 -2.28 5.74 -3.74
C CYS A 92 -2.97 5.47 -2.40
N TYR A 93 -4.04 6.20 -2.14
CA TYR A 93 -4.98 5.83 -1.10
C TYR A 93 -6.40 6.15 -1.52
N VAL A 94 -7.35 5.44 -0.92
CA VAL A 94 -8.77 5.77 -0.98
C VAL A 94 -9.27 6.19 0.39
N LEU A 95 -10.20 7.14 0.40
CA LEU A 95 -10.91 7.59 1.59
C LEU A 95 -12.38 7.20 1.47
N VAL A 96 -12.86 6.34 2.35
CA VAL A 96 -14.28 5.94 2.42
C VAL A 96 -14.87 6.50 3.70
N PRO A 97 -15.88 7.39 3.66
CA PRO A 97 -16.55 7.85 4.87
C PRO A 97 -17.16 6.67 5.64
N LEU A 98 -16.94 6.57 6.95
CA LEU A 98 -17.46 5.48 7.78
C LEU A 98 -18.99 5.36 7.70
N ALA A 99 -19.68 6.50 7.65
CA ALA A 99 -21.13 6.55 7.49
C ALA A 99 -21.62 5.92 6.17
N VAL A 100 -20.79 5.97 5.13
CA VAL A 100 -21.09 5.41 3.80
C VAL A 100 -20.63 3.94 3.72
N ALA A 101 -19.51 3.60 4.36
CA ALA A 101 -19.02 2.22 4.45
C ALA A 101 -19.99 1.28 5.18
N GLY A 102 -20.76 1.81 6.15
CA GLY A 102 -21.88 1.11 6.79
C GLY A 102 -21.49 0.05 7.82
N PHE A 103 -20.23 0.03 8.28
CA PHE A 103 -19.80 -0.90 9.33
C PHE A 103 -20.36 -0.50 10.71
N PRO A 104 -20.73 -1.47 11.56
CA PRO A 104 -21.14 -1.19 12.93
C PRO A 104 -20.05 -0.44 13.71
N SER A 105 -20.44 0.55 14.53
CA SER A 105 -19.51 1.31 15.38
C SER A 105 -18.76 0.43 16.40
N THR A 106 -19.32 -0.75 16.72
CA THR A 106 -18.67 -1.78 17.54
C THR A 106 -17.39 -2.33 16.93
N CYS A 107 -17.11 -2.09 15.64
CA CYS A 107 -15.83 -2.48 15.03
C CYS A 107 -14.68 -1.56 15.44
N LEU A 108 -14.97 -0.37 16.01
CA LEU A 108 -14.00 0.69 16.27
C LEU A 108 -13.52 0.72 17.73
N ALA A 109 -14.14 -0.06 18.61
CA ALA A 109 -13.78 -0.11 20.02
C ALA A 109 -14.03 -1.52 20.58
N PRO A 110 -13.17 -2.01 21.49
CA PRO A 110 -11.93 -1.39 21.99
C PRO A 110 -10.81 -1.34 20.95
N LYS A 111 -9.66 -0.71 21.27
CA LYS A 111 -8.54 -0.51 20.33
C LYS A 111 -8.08 -1.82 19.65
N ILE A 112 -8.06 -2.94 20.38
CA ILE A 112 -7.69 -4.23 19.81
C ILE A 112 -8.67 -4.70 18.71
N ARG A 113 -9.97 -4.41 18.87
CA ARG A 113 -11.01 -4.69 17.87
C ARG A 113 -10.85 -3.80 16.65
N GLU A 114 -10.51 -2.52 16.85
CA GLU A 114 -10.18 -1.61 15.74
C GLU A 114 -8.96 -2.12 14.94
N ILE A 115 -7.92 -2.62 15.63
CA ILE A 115 -6.74 -3.21 14.96
C ILE A 115 -7.14 -4.44 14.15
N ALA A 116 -7.94 -5.35 14.72
CA ALA A 116 -8.46 -6.52 14.02
C ALA A 116 -9.33 -6.12 12.81
N PHE A 117 -10.15 -5.08 12.96
CA PHE A 117 -11.00 -4.57 11.89
C PHE A 117 -10.17 -4.02 10.72
N ARG A 118 -9.14 -3.22 11.01
CA ARG A 118 -8.21 -2.69 10.00
C ARG A 118 -7.46 -3.82 9.28
N ASP A 119 -7.00 -4.83 10.00
CA ASP A 119 -6.36 -6.02 9.43
C ASP A 119 -7.32 -6.79 8.51
N TYR A 120 -8.57 -7.00 8.96
CA TYR A 120 -9.61 -7.65 8.17
C TYR A 120 -9.89 -6.92 6.84
N LEU A 121 -10.02 -5.59 6.88
CA LEU A 121 -10.22 -4.78 5.67
C LEU A 121 -9.05 -4.89 4.70
N ALA A 122 -7.81 -4.86 5.20
CA ALA A 122 -6.61 -5.03 4.37
C ALA A 122 -6.57 -6.42 3.70
N ARG A 123 -6.91 -7.49 4.44
CA ARG A 123 -7.05 -8.85 3.88
C ARG A 123 -8.12 -8.92 2.80
N ARG A 124 -9.27 -8.27 3.02
CA ARG A 124 -10.34 -8.24 2.02
C ARG A 124 -9.93 -7.51 0.75
N PHE A 125 -9.22 -6.39 0.87
CA PHE A 125 -8.70 -5.67 -0.28
C PHE A 125 -7.70 -6.54 -1.06
N SER A 126 -6.75 -7.15 -0.36
CA SER A 126 -5.79 -8.08 -0.98
C SER A 126 -6.50 -9.23 -1.69
N ALA A 127 -7.46 -9.88 -1.03
CA ALA A 127 -8.21 -11.00 -1.62
C ALA A 127 -9.10 -10.56 -2.79
N ALA A 128 -9.67 -9.36 -2.75
CA ALA A 128 -10.42 -8.80 -3.87
C ALA A 128 -9.52 -8.56 -5.08
N ALA A 129 -8.31 -8.00 -4.85
CA ALA A 129 -7.32 -7.79 -5.91
C ALA A 129 -6.90 -9.12 -6.55
N SER A 130 -6.57 -10.13 -5.74
CA SER A 130 -6.19 -11.46 -6.24
C SER A 130 -7.32 -12.15 -7.02
N ARG A 131 -8.57 -12.10 -6.53
CA ARG A 131 -9.71 -12.68 -7.25
C ARG A 131 -9.98 -11.98 -8.60
N ALA A 132 -9.71 -10.69 -8.68
CA ALA A 132 -9.84 -9.92 -9.92
C ALA A 132 -8.63 -10.09 -10.86
N GLY A 133 -7.57 -10.78 -10.43
CA GLY A 133 -6.29 -10.84 -11.14
C GLY A 133 -5.59 -9.48 -11.23
N ALA A 134 -5.99 -8.52 -10.39
CA ALA A 134 -5.50 -7.15 -10.41
C ALA A 134 -4.13 -7.00 -9.73
N ASP A 135 -3.68 -7.98 -8.96
CA ASP A 135 -2.37 -8.04 -8.32
C ASP A 135 -1.30 -8.70 -9.21
N VAL A 136 -1.68 -9.21 -10.38
CA VAL A 136 -0.78 -9.85 -11.32
C VAL A 136 -0.20 -8.80 -12.27
N ARG A 137 1.13 -8.72 -12.31
CA ARG A 137 1.81 -7.86 -13.28
C ARG A 137 1.50 -8.31 -14.69
N THR A 138 0.77 -7.47 -15.43
CA THR A 138 0.46 -7.74 -16.82
C THR A 138 1.65 -7.36 -17.69
N GLN A 139 2.16 -8.31 -18.48
CA GLN A 139 3.20 -8.07 -19.47
C GLN A 139 2.76 -8.63 -20.82
N GLN A 140 2.33 -7.76 -21.73
CA GLN A 140 1.86 -8.17 -23.06
C GLN A 140 2.94 -7.99 -24.13
N GLY A 141 3.63 -9.07 -24.51
CA GLY A 141 4.50 -9.11 -25.69
C GLY A 141 5.90 -8.50 -25.51
N GLY A 142 6.92 -9.33 -25.25
CA GLY A 142 8.34 -8.96 -25.37
C GLY A 142 8.80 -7.70 -24.63
N TRP A 143 9.89 -7.09 -25.11
CA TRP A 143 10.46 -5.86 -24.52
C TRP A 143 9.57 -4.62 -24.75
N HIS A 144 8.84 -4.58 -25.88
CA HIS A 144 8.01 -3.44 -26.32
C HIS A 144 6.55 -3.52 -25.89
N GLY A 145 6.23 -4.50 -25.05
CA GLY A 145 4.90 -4.77 -24.57
C GLY A 145 4.40 -3.77 -23.54
N GLY A 146 3.07 -3.65 -23.46
CA GLY A 146 2.42 -2.96 -22.35
C GLY A 146 2.77 -3.65 -21.03
N LYS A 147 3.18 -2.86 -20.04
CA LYS A 147 3.56 -3.31 -18.70
C LYS A 147 2.87 -2.48 -17.63
N GLY A 148 2.66 -3.11 -16.48
CA GLY A 148 2.05 -2.52 -15.31
C GLY A 148 0.63 -3.02 -15.12
N GLY A 149 -0.18 -2.17 -14.49
CA GLY A 149 -1.58 -2.39 -14.18
C GLY A 149 -1.83 -3.12 -12.87
N GLU A 150 -0.79 -3.66 -12.23
CA GLU A 150 -0.95 -4.30 -10.94
C GLU A 150 -1.30 -3.31 -9.82
N ILE A 151 -2.25 -3.72 -8.99
CA ILE A 151 -2.68 -3.06 -7.76
C ILE A 151 -2.20 -3.92 -6.59
N GLY A 152 -1.34 -3.36 -5.75
CA GLY A 152 -0.81 -4.02 -4.56
C GLY A 152 -1.26 -3.34 -3.28
N ILE A 153 -1.51 -4.08 -2.23
CA ILE A 153 -1.63 -3.53 -0.87
C ILE A 153 -0.57 -4.20 0.00
N ASP A 154 -0.14 -3.54 1.08
CA ASP A 154 0.66 -4.18 2.13
C ASP A 154 -0.21 -5.25 2.82
N GLY A 155 -0.19 -6.44 2.22
CA GLY A 155 -1.06 -7.57 2.53
C GLY A 155 -0.70 -8.21 3.87
N PRO A 156 -1.66 -8.40 4.79
CA PRO A 156 -1.37 -9.05 6.06
C PRO A 156 -0.98 -10.52 5.91
N GLY A 157 0.13 -10.91 6.55
CA GLY A 157 0.50 -12.32 6.75
C GLY A 157 -0.37 -13.01 7.81
N GLN A 158 0.12 -14.07 8.45
CA GLN A 158 -0.66 -14.78 9.49
C GLN A 158 -0.88 -13.97 10.77
N HIS A 159 -0.08 -12.94 11.01
CA HIS A 159 -0.14 -12.11 12.22
C HIS A 159 -1.05 -10.90 12.03
N VAL A 160 -1.90 -10.63 13.02
CA VAL A 160 -2.70 -9.40 13.13
C VAL A 160 -1.87 -8.34 13.85
N ILE A 161 -1.50 -7.29 13.13
CA ILE A 161 -0.62 -6.21 13.59
C ILE A 161 -1.24 -4.88 13.18
N GLU A 162 -1.08 -3.87 14.03
CA GLU A 162 -1.42 -2.49 13.65
C GLU A 162 -0.51 -2.02 12.51
N ARG A 163 -1.10 -1.79 11.33
CA ARG A 163 -0.40 -1.41 10.10
C ARG A 163 -0.93 -0.11 9.52
N SER A 164 -0.14 0.47 8.63
CA SER A 164 -0.52 1.67 7.89
C SER A 164 -1.33 1.37 6.61
N ALA A 165 -1.45 0.10 6.21
CA ALA A 165 -2.20 -0.32 5.02
C ALA A 165 -3.67 0.10 5.06
N VAL A 166 -4.31 0.01 6.23
CA VAL A 166 -5.64 0.55 6.50
C VAL A 166 -5.59 1.32 7.81
N VAL A 167 -6.06 2.56 7.77
CA VAL A 167 -6.14 3.47 8.91
C VAL A 167 -7.58 3.96 9.05
N ILE A 168 -8.03 4.16 10.27
CA ILE A 168 -9.33 4.77 10.55
C ILE A 168 -9.05 6.07 11.30
N SER A 169 -9.41 7.19 10.69
CA SER A 169 -9.20 8.53 11.25
C SER A 169 -10.20 9.50 10.65
N ASP A 170 -10.55 10.54 11.42
CA ASP A 170 -11.37 11.67 10.97
C ASP A 170 -12.68 11.26 10.29
N GLY A 171 -13.32 10.18 10.75
CA GLY A 171 -14.57 9.69 10.19
C GLY A 171 -14.44 8.88 8.90
N HIS A 172 -13.22 8.50 8.50
CA HIS A 172 -12.93 7.78 7.26
C HIS A 172 -12.17 6.48 7.49
N ILE A 173 -12.37 5.53 6.58
CA ILE A 173 -11.47 4.41 6.33
C ILE A 173 -10.51 4.87 5.22
N GLU A 174 -9.23 4.95 5.55
CA GLU A 174 -8.16 5.22 4.60
C GLU A 174 -7.45 3.89 4.25
N ALA A 175 -7.57 3.43 3.01
CA ALA A 175 -6.84 2.26 2.53
C ALA A 175 -5.72 2.69 1.58
N ARG A 176 -4.48 2.34 1.93
CA ARG A 176 -3.26 2.69 1.20
C ARG A 176 -2.81 1.50 0.37
N PHE A 177 -2.55 1.76 -0.91
CA PHE A 177 -2.17 0.73 -1.87
C PHE A 177 -1.22 1.33 -2.91
N THR A 178 -0.71 0.48 -3.77
CA THR A 178 0.13 0.85 -4.89
C THR A 178 -0.53 0.51 -6.20
N VAL A 179 -0.22 1.29 -7.23
CA VAL A 179 -0.61 1.03 -8.61
C VAL A 179 0.62 1.14 -9.49
N ALA A 180 0.96 0.06 -10.18
CA ALA A 180 1.93 0.13 -11.26
C ALA A 180 1.26 0.80 -12.47
N LEU A 181 1.46 2.10 -12.63
CA LEU A 181 0.86 2.87 -13.71
C LEU A 181 1.30 2.34 -15.08
N PRO A 182 0.34 1.99 -15.97
CA PRO A 182 0.63 1.26 -17.18
C PRO A 182 1.34 2.12 -18.23
N ALA A 183 2.25 1.48 -18.96
CA ALA A 183 3.01 2.12 -20.03
C ALA A 183 3.48 1.12 -21.08
N GLN A 184 3.73 1.67 -22.28
CA GLN A 184 4.42 0.99 -23.36
C GLN A 184 5.76 1.69 -23.61
N GLY A 185 6.86 1.05 -23.22
CA GLY A 185 8.17 1.70 -23.22
C GLY A 185 8.20 2.88 -22.23
N ARG A 186 8.25 4.12 -22.72
CA ARG A 186 8.17 5.35 -21.89
C ARG A 186 6.90 6.18 -22.17
N SER A 187 5.97 5.62 -22.93
CA SER A 187 4.71 6.27 -23.28
C SER A 187 3.58 5.74 -22.39
N ILE A 188 2.74 6.65 -21.94
CA ILE A 188 1.58 6.35 -21.07
C ILE A 188 0.54 5.54 -21.84
N MET A 189 -0.01 4.50 -21.21
CA MET A 189 -1.21 3.79 -21.67
C MET A 189 -2.42 4.30 -20.89
N GLY A 190 -2.87 5.50 -21.23
CA GLY A 190 -3.92 6.25 -20.54
C GLY A 190 -5.27 5.55 -20.58
N GLY A 191 -5.62 4.89 -21.69
CA GLY A 191 -6.83 4.06 -21.76
C GLY A 191 -6.85 2.90 -20.75
N TRP A 192 -5.72 2.23 -20.58
CA TRP A 192 -5.59 1.15 -19.58
C TRP A 192 -5.58 1.72 -18.15
N ALA A 193 -4.88 2.83 -17.92
CA ALA A 193 -4.93 3.52 -16.63
C ALA A 193 -6.36 3.95 -16.26
N ALA A 194 -7.14 4.46 -17.22
CA ALA A 194 -8.54 4.81 -17.02
C ALA A 194 -9.36 3.59 -16.59
N GLN A 195 -9.17 2.44 -17.24
CA GLN A 195 -9.83 1.19 -16.83
C GLN A 195 -9.46 0.79 -15.39
N ILE A 196 -8.19 0.90 -15.01
CA ILE A 196 -7.74 0.58 -13.64
C ILE A 196 -8.44 1.48 -12.62
N PHE A 197 -8.37 2.80 -12.80
CA PHE A 197 -8.85 3.75 -11.79
C PHE A 197 -10.36 3.93 -11.77
N THR A 198 -11.05 3.71 -12.89
CA THR A 198 -12.48 4.00 -13.01
C THR A 198 -13.37 2.79 -13.15
N ASP A 199 -12.80 1.59 -13.30
CA ASP A 199 -13.56 0.32 -13.31
C ASP A 199 -13.03 -0.69 -12.30
N THR A 200 -11.76 -1.11 -12.43
CA THR A 200 -11.19 -2.16 -11.55
C THR A 200 -11.14 -1.72 -10.09
N LEU A 201 -10.50 -0.59 -9.81
CA LEU A 201 -10.29 -0.10 -8.44
C LEU A 201 -11.60 0.20 -7.70
N PRO A 202 -12.61 0.88 -8.28
CA PRO A 202 -13.92 1.05 -7.64
C PRO A 202 -14.57 -0.26 -7.21
N ARG A 203 -14.46 -1.33 -8.03
CA ARG A 203 -14.98 -2.66 -7.67
C ARG A 203 -14.21 -3.28 -6.51
N LEU A 204 -12.88 -3.09 -6.45
CA LEU A 204 -12.07 -3.56 -5.31
C LEU A 204 -12.44 -2.84 -4.02
N VAL A 205 -12.60 -1.52 -4.09
CA VAL A 205 -13.01 -0.67 -2.97
C VAL A 205 -14.39 -1.10 -2.46
N GLU A 206 -15.36 -1.31 -3.35
CA GLU A 206 -16.68 -1.84 -3.00
C GLU A 206 -16.58 -3.17 -2.27
N ALA A 207 -15.87 -4.13 -2.88
CA ALA A 207 -15.78 -5.50 -2.40
C ALA A 207 -14.99 -5.63 -1.10
N ALA A 208 -14.20 -4.64 -0.72
CA ALA A 208 -13.33 -4.70 0.46
C ALA A 208 -13.75 -3.78 1.60
N LEU A 209 -14.21 -2.57 1.28
CA LEU A 209 -14.37 -1.47 2.24
C LEU A 209 -15.84 -1.08 2.49
N PHE A 210 -16.79 -1.84 1.96
CA PHE A 210 -18.22 -1.66 2.25
C PHE A 210 -18.78 -2.88 3.00
N PHE A 211 -19.65 -2.59 3.97
CA PHE A 211 -20.32 -3.61 4.78
C PHE A 211 -21.36 -4.39 3.97
N SER A 212 -21.99 -3.76 2.97
CA SER A 212 -22.92 -4.41 2.03
C SER A 212 -22.30 -5.63 1.31
N ALA A 213 -21.00 -5.59 1.03
CA ALA A 213 -20.26 -6.68 0.40
C ALA A 213 -19.60 -7.63 1.42
N CYS A 214 -19.72 -7.34 2.73
CA CYS A 214 -19.03 -8.03 3.82
C CYS A 214 -19.86 -9.17 4.40
N PRO A 215 -19.36 -10.42 4.43
CA PRO A 215 -20.00 -11.48 5.20
C PRO A 215 -19.88 -11.16 6.69
N ALA A 216 -20.98 -10.74 7.32
CA ALA A 216 -21.00 -10.32 8.73
C ALA A 216 -20.46 -11.40 9.69
N THR A 217 -20.72 -12.67 9.39
CA THR A 217 -20.21 -13.81 10.18
C THR A 217 -18.69 -13.93 10.13
N GLN A 218 -18.07 -13.69 8.97
CA GLN A 218 -16.61 -13.72 8.84
C GLN A 218 -15.96 -12.53 9.52
N LEU A 219 -16.59 -11.35 9.46
CA LEU A 219 -16.15 -10.17 10.18
C LEU A 219 -16.15 -10.45 11.69
N SER A 220 -17.29 -10.86 12.26
CA SER A 220 -17.36 -11.14 13.70
C SER A 220 -16.35 -12.21 14.12
N ALA A 221 -16.27 -13.34 13.40
CA ALA A 221 -15.33 -14.40 13.72
C ALA A 221 -13.86 -13.91 13.74
N HIS A 222 -13.47 -13.03 12.82
CA HIS A 222 -12.13 -12.47 12.80
C HIS A 222 -11.88 -11.52 13.99
N LEU A 223 -12.82 -10.62 14.27
CA LEU A 223 -12.71 -9.66 15.37
C LEU A 223 -12.65 -10.38 16.72
N ASP A 224 -13.59 -11.29 16.95
CA ASP A 224 -13.75 -12.01 18.21
C ASP A 224 -12.51 -12.90 18.47
N SER A 225 -11.97 -13.56 17.44
CA SER A 225 -10.75 -14.37 17.57
C SER A 225 -9.53 -13.55 18.03
N VAL A 226 -9.37 -12.31 17.54
CA VAL A 226 -8.24 -11.45 17.93
C VAL A 226 -8.44 -10.91 19.34
N GLU A 227 -9.67 -10.56 19.71
CA GLU A 227 -10.00 -10.14 21.07
C GLU A 227 -9.80 -11.25 22.10
N ASP A 228 -10.22 -12.47 21.79
CA ASP A 228 -10.01 -13.65 22.65
C ASP A 228 -8.51 -13.91 22.85
N GLN A 229 -7.70 -13.86 21.79
CA GLN A 229 -6.25 -13.98 21.88
C GLN A 229 -5.62 -12.86 22.72
N HIS A 230 -6.14 -11.64 22.63
CA HIS A 230 -5.68 -10.53 23.46
C HIS A 230 -6.04 -10.74 24.93
N ALA A 231 -7.29 -11.12 25.21
CA ALA A 231 -7.79 -11.38 26.55
C ALA A 231 -7.03 -12.52 27.23
N ALA A 232 -6.79 -13.63 26.52
CA ALA A 232 -6.00 -14.75 27.03
C ALA A 232 -4.58 -14.32 27.43
N ARG A 233 -3.92 -13.50 26.58
CA ARG A 233 -2.57 -12.98 26.87
C ARG A 233 -2.53 -12.09 28.11
N GLN A 234 -3.56 -11.26 28.34
CA GLN A 234 -3.63 -10.38 29.51
C GLN A 234 -3.77 -11.16 30.83
N GLN A 235 -4.41 -12.33 30.80
CA GLN A 235 -4.66 -13.16 31.99
C GLN A 235 -3.44 -13.98 32.43
N LEU A 236 -2.44 -14.19 31.56
CA LEU A 236 -1.28 -15.06 31.85
C LEU A 236 -0.58 -14.69 33.16
N SER A 237 -0.24 -13.40 33.33
CA SER A 237 0.50 -12.92 34.51
C SER A 237 -0.28 -13.12 35.81
N GLN A 238 -1.60 -12.89 35.78
CA GLN A 238 -2.48 -13.05 36.94
C GLN A 238 -2.63 -14.51 37.36
N LEU A 239 -2.47 -15.43 36.40
CA LEU A 239 -2.50 -16.88 36.61
C LEU A 239 -1.12 -17.49 36.91
N GLY A 240 -0.06 -16.67 36.98
CA GLY A 240 1.30 -17.15 37.18
C GLY A 240 1.86 -17.95 35.98
N LEU A 241 1.31 -17.74 34.79
CA LEU A 241 1.72 -18.41 33.55
C LEU A 241 2.61 -17.50 32.70
N VAL A 242 3.56 -18.10 31.98
CA VAL A 242 4.40 -17.41 30.98
C VAL A 242 3.96 -17.70 29.55
N ALA A 243 3.19 -18.76 29.34
CA ALA A 243 2.68 -19.18 28.05
C ALA A 243 1.39 -19.99 28.23
N PHE A 244 0.57 -20.02 27.17
CA PHE A 244 -0.59 -20.89 27.03
C PHE A 244 -0.62 -21.42 25.60
N VAL A 245 -0.79 -22.73 25.46
CA VAL A 245 -0.97 -23.40 24.16
C VAL A 245 -2.34 -24.05 24.21
N GLY A 246 -3.24 -23.60 23.34
CA GLY A 246 -4.59 -24.16 23.27
C GLY A 246 -4.56 -25.60 22.76
N ASP A 247 -5.37 -26.47 23.38
CA ASP A 247 -5.55 -27.83 22.90
C ASP A 247 -6.05 -27.84 21.46
N GLY A 248 -5.48 -28.73 20.64
CA GLY A 248 -5.78 -28.80 19.21
C GLY A 248 -5.04 -27.78 18.33
N ALA A 249 -4.11 -26.98 18.88
CA ALA A 249 -3.28 -26.08 18.09
C ALA A 249 -2.40 -26.84 17.07
N ILE A 250 -2.43 -26.40 15.81
CA ILE A 250 -1.54 -26.90 14.75
C ILE A 250 -0.28 -26.02 14.73
N LEU A 251 0.77 -26.51 15.38
CA LEU A 251 2.06 -25.82 15.47
C LEU A 251 2.96 -26.01 14.23
N PRO A 252 2.98 -27.18 13.56
CA PRO A 252 3.78 -27.36 12.36
C PRO A 252 3.36 -26.39 11.23
N ARG A 253 4.35 -25.81 10.56
CA ARG A 253 4.14 -24.94 9.38
C ARG A 253 4.09 -25.78 8.11
N LYS A 254 3.44 -25.25 7.08
CA LYS A 254 3.29 -25.89 5.77
C LYS A 254 4.64 -26.21 5.13
N SER A 255 5.61 -25.31 5.23
CA SER A 255 7.01 -25.57 4.84
C SER A 255 7.95 -24.52 5.46
N GLY A 256 9.26 -24.69 5.31
CA GLY A 256 10.24 -23.69 5.78
C GLY A 256 10.15 -22.33 5.09
N ALA A 257 9.44 -22.22 3.97
CA ALA A 257 9.25 -20.98 3.21
C ALA A 257 7.81 -20.43 3.29
N ALA A 258 6.91 -21.10 4.03
CA ALA A 258 5.47 -20.85 4.04
C ALA A 258 4.95 -20.83 5.47
N ASP A 259 4.51 -19.65 5.92
CA ASP A 259 4.04 -19.45 7.29
C ASP A 259 2.59 -19.92 7.49
N GLU A 260 1.94 -20.57 6.54
CA GLU A 260 0.64 -21.20 6.79
C GLU A 260 0.78 -22.45 7.69
N PRO A 261 -0.27 -22.85 8.44
CA PRO A 261 -0.26 -24.13 9.16
C PRO A 261 -0.16 -25.31 8.19
N MET A 262 0.44 -26.41 8.67
CA MET A 262 0.37 -27.71 8.01
C MET A 262 -1.09 -28.17 7.90
N ALA A 263 -1.43 -28.89 6.83
CA ALA A 263 -2.78 -29.43 6.68
C ALA A 263 -3.05 -30.45 7.81
N ALA A 264 -4.25 -30.42 8.39
CA ALA A 264 -4.61 -31.28 9.53
C ALA A 264 -4.58 -32.79 9.22
N VAL A 265 -4.53 -33.19 7.94
CA VAL A 265 -4.34 -34.59 7.53
C VAL A 265 -2.88 -35.03 7.59
N ASP A 266 -1.95 -34.08 7.63
CA ASP A 266 -0.50 -34.28 7.62
C ASP A 266 0.15 -33.90 8.97
N ALA A 267 -0.62 -33.32 9.91
CA ALA A 267 -0.19 -32.82 11.22
C ALA A 267 -0.48 -33.82 12.35
#